data_AF-A0A2N2MAW4-F1
#
_entry.id   AF-A0A2N2MAW4-F1
#
_cell.length_a   1.000
_cell.length_b   1.000
_cell.length_c   1.000
_cell.angle_alpha   90.00
_cell.angle_beta   90.00
_cell.angle_gamma   90.00
#
_symmetry.space_group_name_H-M   'P 1'
#
loop_
_entity.id
_entity.type
_entity.pdbx_description
1 polymer ?
#
loop_
_entity_poly.entity_id
_entity_poly.type
_entity_poly.pdbx_seq_one_letter_code
_entity_poly.pdbx_strand_id
1 'polypeptide(L)'
;MDGLNWKRCPGGHVLGEIVREAVVYNGRRMYATRLKLFRQAMTEAEADVIPGSVAATIEGTAPELYCSICDATTPWIIGQHETERLVERWVTKRRTLVQG
;
A
#
# COMPACT_ATOMS: atom_id res chain seq x y z
N MET A 1 -8.61 3.97 -14.41
CA MET A 1 -8.48 4.30 -12.97
C MET A 1 -7.40 3.39 -12.45
N ASP A 2 -6.19 3.91 -12.22
CA ASP A 2 -5.05 3.09 -11.80
C ASP A 2 -5.31 2.57 -10.39
N GLY A 3 -5.30 1.24 -10.25
CA GLY A 3 -5.83 0.49 -9.12
C GLY A 3 -5.47 1.02 -7.74
N LEU A 4 -6.42 0.89 -6.84
CA LEU A 4 -6.33 1.26 -5.43
C LEU A 4 -5.05 0.66 -4.83
N ASN A 5 -4.20 1.52 -4.24
CA ASN A 5 -2.93 1.10 -3.67
C ASN A 5 -3.18 0.53 -2.27
N TRP A 6 -3.63 -0.72 -2.19
CA TRP A 6 -3.92 -1.37 -0.91
C TRP A 6 -2.68 -2.00 -0.29
N LYS A 7 -2.45 -1.76 1.00
CA LYS A 7 -1.54 -2.60 1.79
C LYS A 7 -2.28 -3.87 2.20
N ARG A 8 -1.80 -5.02 1.74
CA ARG A 8 -2.38 -6.33 2.05
C ARG A 8 -1.50 -7.14 3.00
N CYS A 9 -2.14 -7.99 3.79
CA CYS A 9 -1.47 -9.05 4.53
C CYS A 9 -1.16 -10.24 3.59
N PRO A 10 -0.32 -11.22 4.01
CA PRO A 10 -0.04 -12.42 3.22
C PRO A 10 -1.28 -13.25 2.87
N GLY A 11 -2.33 -13.19 3.69
CA GLY A 11 -3.62 -13.83 3.43
C GLY A 11 -4.53 -13.06 2.48
N GLY A 12 -4.09 -11.92 1.92
CA GLY A 12 -4.85 -11.14 0.93
C GLY A 12 -5.77 -10.06 1.49
N HIS A 13 -6.03 -10.03 2.80
CA HIS A 13 -6.85 -8.99 3.42
C HIS A 13 -6.21 -7.59 3.35
N VAL A 14 -7.03 -6.57 3.12
CA VAL A 14 -6.65 -5.16 3.09
C VAL A 14 -6.50 -4.64 4.52
N LEU A 15 -5.30 -4.17 4.84
CA LEU A 15 -4.98 -3.56 6.14
C LEU A 15 -5.12 -2.04 6.12
N GLY A 16 -5.04 -1.43 4.94
CA GLY A 16 -5.12 0.02 4.80
C GLY A 16 -4.83 0.52 3.40
N GLU A 17 -4.97 1.83 3.24
CA GLU A 17 -4.76 2.54 1.98
C GLU A 17 -3.37 3.17 1.93
N ILE A 18 -2.64 2.95 0.84
CA ILE A 18 -1.40 3.64 0.54
C ILE A 18 -1.75 4.91 -0.23
N VAL A 19 -1.56 6.06 0.40
CA VAL A 19 -1.86 7.36 -0.18
C VAL A 19 -0.58 8.13 -0.47
N ARG A 20 -0.57 8.87 -1.58
CA ARG A 20 0.50 9.81 -1.91
C ARG A 20 -0.05 11.23 -1.86
N GLU A 21 0.30 11.97 -0.84
CA GLU A 21 -0.26 13.29 -0.56
C GLU A 21 0.81 14.38 -0.73
N ALA A 22 0.39 15.55 -1.20
CA ALA A 22 1.27 16.71 -1.27
C ALA A 22 1.48 17.26 0.15
N VAL A 23 2.74 17.45 0.53
CA VAL A 23 3.15 18.03 1.81
C VAL A 23 4.04 19.24 1.56
N VAL A 24 3.99 20.22 2.45
CA VAL A 24 4.90 21.38 2.41
C VAL A 24 6.00 21.14 3.43
N TYR A 25 7.24 21.07 2.95
CA TYR A 25 8.42 20.93 3.79
C TYR A 25 9.41 22.04 3.41
N ASN A 26 9.78 22.87 4.39
CA ASN A 26 10.65 24.04 4.20
C ASN A 26 10.22 24.95 3.04
N GLY A 27 8.91 25.25 2.95
CA GLY A 27 8.34 26.11 1.90
C GLY A 27 8.32 25.51 0.50
N ARG A 28 8.73 24.23 0.34
CA ARG A 28 8.68 23.51 -0.93
C ARG A 28 7.59 22.45 -0.90
N ARG A 29 6.85 22.32 -2.00
CA ARG A 29 5.87 21.24 -2.19
C ARG A 29 6.60 19.94 -2.50
N MET A 30 6.42 18.94 -1.66
CA MET A 30 6.92 17.57 -1.81
C MET A 30 5.73 16.60 -1.80
N TYR A 31 6.00 15.32 -2.06
CA TYR A 31 5.00 14.26 -1.96
C TYR A 31 5.46 13.23 -0.94
N ALA A 32 4.61 12.92 0.04
CA ALA A 32 4.84 11.86 1.01
C ALA A 32 3.94 10.67 0.69
N THR A 33 4.53 9.47 0.69
CA THR A 33 3.76 8.22 0.71
C THR A 33 3.44 7.88 2.17
N ARG A 34 2.18 7.63 2.47
CA ARG A 34 1.68 7.29 3.81
C ARG A 34 0.79 6.06 3.74
N LEU A 35 0.71 5.32 4.84
CA LEU A 35 -0.27 4.26 5.02
C LEU A 35 -1.39 4.72 5.96
N LYS A 36 -2.61 4.82 5.45
CA LYS A 36 -3.83 4.98 6.25
C LYS A 36 -4.28 3.59 6.70
N LEU A 37 -3.84 3.18 7.89
CA LEU A 37 -4.16 1.89 8.48
C LEU A 37 -5.63 1.87 8.94
N PHE A 38 -6.37 0.86 8.53
CA PHE A 38 -7.75 0.67 8.94
C PHE A 38 -7.83 0.10 10.36
N ARG A 39 -8.94 0.41 11.05
CA ARG A 39 -9.23 -0.12 12.39
C ARG A 39 -9.36 -1.63 12.40
N GLN A 40 -9.87 -2.20 11.32
CA GLN A 40 -10.00 -3.63 11.11
C GLN A 40 -9.56 -3.94 9.68
N ALA A 41 -8.92 -5.10 9.50
CA ALA A 41 -8.66 -5.63 8.18
C ALA A 41 -9.99 -5.94 7.47
N MET A 42 -9.99 -5.84 6.15
CA MET A 42 -11.17 -6.02 5.31
C MET A 42 -10.85 -6.94 4.14
N THR A 43 -11.86 -7.58 3.57
CA THR A 43 -11.74 -8.19 2.25
C THR A 43 -11.64 -7.10 1.17
N GLU A 44 -11.13 -7.44 -0.01
CA GLU A 44 -11.02 -6.49 -1.13
C GLU A 44 -12.39 -5.96 -1.58
N ALA A 45 -13.39 -6.84 -1.62
CA ALA A 45 -14.76 -6.46 -1.95
C ALA A 45 -15.35 -5.42 -0.96
N GLU A 46 -14.98 -5.50 0.31
CA GLU A 46 -15.41 -4.51 1.31
C GLU A 46 -14.64 -3.19 1.19
N ALA A 47 -13.32 -3.26 0.94
CA ALA A 47 -12.47 -2.08 0.79
C ALA A 47 -12.84 -1.22 -0.44
N ASP A 48 -13.38 -1.84 -1.49
CA ASP A 48 -13.82 -1.15 -2.71
C ASP A 48 -15.13 -0.38 -2.54
N VAL A 49 -15.96 -0.75 -1.56
CA VAL A 49 -17.31 -0.19 -1.35
C VAL A 49 -17.36 0.75 -0.15
N ILE A 50 -16.56 0.49 0.88
CA ILE A 50 -16.59 1.24 2.14
C ILE A 50 -15.22 1.91 2.36
N PRO A 51 -15.17 3.25 2.52
CA PRO A 51 -13.96 3.88 3.01
C PRO A 51 -13.69 3.36 4.43
N GLY A 52 -12.65 2.53 4.56
CA GLY A 52 -12.28 1.91 5.84
C GLY A 52 -12.09 2.96 6.92
N SER A 53 -12.61 2.69 8.13
CA SER A 53 -12.39 3.59 9.27
C SER A 53 -10.91 3.59 9.62
N VAL A 54 -10.23 4.71 9.38
CA VAL A 54 -8.80 4.86 9.61
C VAL A 54 -8.52 4.92 11.11
N ALA A 55 -7.68 4.02 11.61
CA ALA A 55 -7.19 4.02 12.99
C ALA A 55 -5.92 4.85 13.14
N ALA A 56 -5.02 4.83 12.15
CA ALA A 56 -3.76 5.55 12.18
C ALA A 56 -3.28 5.90 10.77
N THR A 57 -2.51 6.99 10.67
CA THR A 57 -1.74 7.33 9.46
C THR A 57 -0.26 7.18 9.79
N ILE A 58 0.44 6.33 9.03
CA ILE A 58 1.86 6.03 9.24
C ILE A 58 2.68 6.76 8.17
N GLU A 59 3.50 7.72 8.62
CA GLU A 59 4.39 8.53 7.77
C GLU A 59 5.83 7.99 7.71
N GLY A 60 6.09 6.87 8.38
CA GLY A 60 7.38 6.19 8.49
C GLY A 60 7.31 4.73 8.07
N THR A 61 8.28 3.92 8.52
CA THR A 61 8.21 2.46 8.43
C THR A 61 7.57 1.89 9.69
N ALA A 62 6.87 0.76 9.55
CA ALA A 62 6.39 -0.04 10.67
C ALA A 62 6.87 -1.48 10.46
N PRO A 63 7.64 -2.06 11.41
CA PRO A 63 8.21 -3.39 11.23
C PRO A 63 7.13 -4.48 11.20
N GLU A 64 6.04 -4.28 11.93
CA GLU A 64 4.95 -5.24 12.03
C GLU A 64 3.59 -4.53 11.96
N LEU A 65 2.79 -4.94 10.99
CA LEU A 65 1.35 -4.68 10.93
C LEU A 65 0.61 -5.99 11.10
N TYR A 66 -0.40 -5.98 11.97
CA TYR A 66 -1.19 -7.14 12.30
C TYR A 66 -2.50 -7.18 11.50
N CYS A 67 -2.82 -8.36 10.96
CA CYS A 67 -4.11 -8.62 10.33
C CYS A 67 -5.13 -9.07 11.36
N SER A 68 -6.20 -8.30 11.57
CA SER A 68 -7.27 -8.66 12.53
C SER A 68 -8.17 -9.82 12.08
N ILE A 69 -7.96 -10.38 10.89
CA ILE A 69 -8.76 -11.51 10.35
C ILE A 69 -8.00 -12.84 10.46
N CYS A 70 -6.74 -12.87 10.04
CA CYS A 70 -5.96 -14.11 9.94
C CYS A 70 -4.68 -14.12 10.77
N ASP A 71 -4.48 -13.11 11.63
CA ASP A 71 -3.35 -12.94 12.55
C ASP A 71 -1.96 -12.86 11.89
N ALA A 72 -1.91 -12.88 10.56
CA ALA A 72 -0.67 -12.73 9.81
C ALA A 72 -0.08 -11.34 10.01
N THR A 73 1.26 -11.28 10.10
CA THR A 73 2.00 -10.03 10.18
C THR A 73 2.65 -9.67 8.85
N THR A 74 2.80 -8.38 8.58
CA THR A 74 3.53 -7.88 7.41
C THR A 74 4.16 -6.51 7.71
N PRO A 75 5.36 -6.22 7.19
CA PRO A 75 5.97 -4.91 7.39
C PRO A 75 5.32 -3.85 6.49
N TRP A 76 5.40 -2.60 6.92
CA TRP A 76 5.23 -1.42 6.07
C TRP A 76 6.57 -0.70 5.94
N ILE A 77 7.14 -0.75 4.74
CA ILE A 77 8.37 -0.05 4.40
C ILE A 77 8.05 0.96 3.31
N ILE A 78 8.29 2.25 3.58
CA ILE A 78 8.07 3.32 2.60
C ILE A 78 8.89 3.03 1.36
N GLY A 79 8.27 3.16 0.18
CA GLY A 79 8.93 2.95 -1.10
C GLY A 79 9.06 1.47 -1.50
N GLN A 80 8.76 0.51 -0.62
CA GLN A 80 8.80 -0.91 -0.99
C GLN A 80 7.71 -1.21 -2.02
N HIS A 81 6.48 -0.73 -1.81
CA HIS A 81 5.37 -1.00 -2.72
C HIS A 81 5.60 -0.41 -4.12
N GLU A 82 6.14 0.80 -4.20
CA GLU A 82 6.53 1.42 -5.47
C GLU A 82 7.68 0.65 -6.14
N THR A 83 8.63 0.15 -5.36
CA THR A 83 9.73 -0.68 -5.86
C THR A 83 9.21 -2.00 -6.44
N GLU A 84 8.32 -2.68 -5.73
CA GLU A 84 7.67 -3.92 -6.19
C GLU A 84 6.93 -3.69 -7.52
N ARG A 85 6.12 -2.62 -7.62
CA ARG A 85 5.44 -2.27 -8.88
C ARG A 85 6.41 -1.94 -10.01
N LEU A 86 7.53 -1.27 -9.73
CA LEU A 86 8.56 -0.98 -10.73
C LEU A 86 9.22 -2.27 -11.23
N VAL A 87 9.54 -3.20 -10.34
CA VAL A 87 10.09 -4.51 -10.68
C VAL A 87 9.10 -5.31 -11.53
N GLU A 88 7.83 -5.40 -11.14
CA GLU A 88 6.78 -6.09 -11.90
C GLU A 88 6.62 -5.54 -13.33
N ARG A 89 6.58 -4.20 -13.46
CA ARG A 89 6.53 -3.52 -14.77
C ARG A 89 7.75 -3.87 -15.61
N TRP A 90 8.94 -3.88 -15.01
CA TRP A 90 10.19 -4.16 -15.71
C TRP A 90 10.26 -5.64 -16.16
N VAL A 91 9.90 -6.58 -15.28
CA VAL A 91 9.83 -8.01 -15.61
C VAL A 91 8.84 -8.29 -16.74
N THR A 92 7.65 -7.67 -16.67
CA THR A 92 6.63 -7.80 -17.71
C THR A 92 7.13 -7.28 -19.06
N LYS A 93 7.72 -6.09 -19.08
CA LYS A 93 8.30 -5.49 -20.31
C LYS A 93 9.43 -6.34 -20.89
N ARG A 94 10.27 -6.95 -20.04
CA ARG A 94 11.35 -7.83 -20.49
C ARG A 94 10.82 -9.12 -21.12
N ARG A 95 9.75 -9.70 -20.59
CA ARG A 95 9.10 -10.89 -21.18
C ARG A 95 8.54 -10.62 -22.58
N THR A 96 7.88 -9.48 -22.78
CA THR A 96 7.35 -9.09 -24.10
C THR A 96 8.43 -8.80 -25.14
N LEU A 97 9.60 -8.28 -24.73
CA LEU A 97 10.72 -8.02 -25.65
C LEU A 97 11.51 -9.28 -26.05
N VAL A 98 11.44 -10.37 -25.28
CA VAL A 98 12.18 -11.62 -25.55
C VAL A 98 11.34 -12.62 -26.36
N GLN A 99 10.02 -12.43 -26.41
CA GLN A 99 9.09 -13.28 -27.16
C GLN A 99 8.64 -12.67 -28.51
N GLY A 100 9.18 -11.50 -28.88
CA GLY A 100 8.89 -10.80 -30.13
C GLY A 100 10.08 -10.77 -31.08
#